data_AF-A0A671NBP1-F1
#
_entry.id   AF-A0A671NBP1-F1
#
_cell.length_a   1.000
_cell.length_b   1.000
_cell.length_c   1.000
_cell.angle_alpha   90.00
_cell.angle_beta   90.00
_cell.angle_gamma   90.00
#
_symmetry.space_group_name_H-M   'P 1'
#
loop_
_entity.id
_entity.type
_entity.pdbx_description
1 polymer ?
#
loop_
_entity_poly.entity_id
_entity_poly.type
_entity_poly.pdbx_seq_one_letter_code
_entity_poly.pdbx_strand_id
1 'polypeptide(L)'
;MYLICRLSPLSFRIDFCSQECLRCEWLDLTELAETGETTPITSRVARLLLYGLENGFQNIDLTMEQMPAVYSGLFYQLYHRRLPEMP
;
A
#
# COMPACT_ATOMS: atom_id res chain seq x y z
N MET A 1 -11.53 -9.14 -4.84
CA MET A 1 -11.04 -8.05 -3.96
C MET A 1 -9.56 -7.86 -4.23
N TYR A 2 -9.08 -6.62 -4.31
CA TYR A 2 -7.66 -6.28 -4.53
C TYR A 2 -7.21 -5.30 -3.45
N LEU A 3 -6.00 -5.47 -2.93
CA LEU A 3 -5.46 -4.67 -1.82
C LEU A 3 -4.15 -4.02 -2.26
N ILE A 4 -4.02 -2.72 -1.99
CA ILE A 4 -2.79 -1.97 -2.23
C ILE A 4 -2.13 -1.75 -0.87
N CYS A 5 -0.94 -2.32 -0.69
CA CYS A 5 -0.23 -2.30 0.58
C CYS A 5 1.04 -1.46 0.46
N ARG A 6 1.36 -0.70 1.52
CA ARG A 6 2.64 -0.04 1.66
C ARG A 6 3.66 -1.06 2.19
N LEU A 7 4.80 -1.18 1.53
CA LEU A 7 5.90 -2.07 1.91
C LEU A 7 7.17 -1.26 2.18
N SER A 8 8.07 -1.83 2.97
CA SER A 8 9.43 -1.32 3.14
C SER A 8 10.39 -2.23 2.37
N PRO A 9 11.23 -1.70 1.45
CA PRO A 9 12.19 -2.53 0.74
C PRO A 9 13.26 -3.07 1.69
N LEU A 10 13.68 -4.32 1.49
CA LEU A 10 14.82 -4.92 2.18
C LEU A 10 16.14 -4.76 1.39
N SER A 11 16.05 -4.47 0.09
CA SER A 11 17.18 -4.23 -0.80
C SER A 11 16.79 -3.27 -1.94
N PHE A 12 17.78 -2.63 -2.56
CA PHE A 12 17.56 -1.66 -3.64
C PHE A 12 17.99 -2.14 -5.03
N ARG A 13 18.66 -3.30 -5.14
CA ARG A 13 19.01 -3.89 -6.43
C ARG A 13 17.74 -4.44 -7.08
N ILE A 14 17.44 -3.98 -8.29
CA ILE A 14 16.33 -4.50 -9.09
C ILE A 14 16.86 -5.66 -9.95
N ASP A 15 16.17 -6.78 -9.87
CA ASP A 15 16.37 -7.96 -10.71
C ASP A 15 14.98 -8.41 -11.17
N PHE A 16 14.49 -7.85 -12.29
CA PHE A 16 13.09 -7.97 -12.69
C PHE A 16 12.88 -9.08 -13.72
N CYS A 17 11.69 -9.68 -13.70
CA CYS A 17 11.29 -10.71 -14.65
C CYS A 17 11.04 -10.09 -16.04
N SER A 18 11.94 -10.34 -17.00
CA SER A 18 11.81 -9.82 -18.38
C SER A 18 10.70 -10.48 -19.21
N GLN A 19 10.12 -11.57 -18.72
CA GLN A 19 8.97 -12.22 -19.36
C GLN A 19 7.66 -11.49 -19.06
N GLU A 20 7.55 -10.88 -17.87
CA GLU A 20 6.32 -10.23 -17.40
C GLU A 20 6.42 -8.71 -17.42
N CYS A 21 7.61 -8.15 -17.15
CA CYS A 21 7.82 -6.71 -17.04
C CYS A 21 8.71 -6.21 -18.18
N LEU A 22 8.23 -5.18 -18.88
CA LEU A 22 9.05 -4.45 -19.85
C LEU A 22 10.12 -3.58 -19.16
N ARG A 23 9.75 -2.92 -18.05
CA ARG A 23 10.59 -2.04 -17.23
C ARG A 23 10.22 -2.17 -15.76
N CYS A 24 11.21 -2.04 -14.89
CA CYS A 24 11.05 -1.94 -13.45
C CYS A 24 12.14 -1.00 -12.91
N GLU A 25 11.74 0.06 -12.22
CA GLU A 25 12.65 1.12 -11.80
C GLU A 25 12.20 1.72 -10.46
N TRP A 26 13.16 2.28 -9.73
CA TRP A 26 12.88 3.18 -8.63
C TRP A 26 12.56 4.55 -9.22
N LEU A 27 11.29 4.94 -9.15
CA LEU A 27 10.81 6.23 -9.66
C LEU A 27 10.68 7.24 -8.50
N ASP A 28 10.90 8.52 -8.79
CA ASP A 28 10.55 9.57 -7.83
C ASP A 28 9.03 9.56 -7.58
N LEU A 29 8.64 9.68 -6.31
CA LEU A 29 7.22 9.55 -5.96
C LEU A 29 6.39 10.74 -6.45
N THR A 30 7.00 11.93 -6.54
CA THR A 30 6.37 13.13 -7.09
C THR A 30 6.13 12.95 -8.57
N GLU A 31 7.12 12.42 -9.29
CA GLU A 31 6.98 12.07 -10.70
C GLU A 31 5.82 11.09 -10.93
N LEU A 32 5.73 10.03 -10.10
CA LEU A 32 4.63 9.06 -10.18
C LEU A 32 3.25 9.67 -9.85
N ALA A 33 3.20 10.68 -8.98
CA ALA A 33 1.97 11.35 -8.57
C ALA A 33 1.41 12.31 -9.62
N GLU A 34 2.29 12.86 -10.47
CA GLU A 34 1.98 13.90 -11.45
C GLU A 34 1.89 13.38 -12.88
N THR A 35 2.59 12.28 -13.19
CA THR A 35 2.62 11.72 -14.55
C THR A 35 1.24 11.35 -15.08
N GLY A 36 1.02 11.63 -16.37
CA GLY A 36 -0.14 11.15 -17.13
C GLY A 36 -0.03 9.70 -17.59
N GLU A 37 1.18 9.12 -17.54
CA GLU A 37 1.52 7.78 -18.03
C GLU A 37 1.32 6.70 -16.95
N THR A 38 0.29 6.85 -16.11
CA THR A 38 -0.06 5.89 -15.07
C THR A 38 -1.56 5.82 -14.88
N THR A 39 -2.03 4.79 -14.18
CA THR A 39 -3.47 4.65 -13.93
C THR A 39 -3.94 5.67 -12.87
N PRO A 40 -5.21 6.12 -12.91
CA PRO A 40 -5.74 7.04 -11.90
C PRO A 40 -5.63 6.52 -10.45
N ILE A 41 -5.75 5.20 -10.25
CA ILE A 41 -5.57 4.57 -8.93
C ILE A 41 -4.11 4.67 -8.49
N THR A 42 -3.16 4.40 -9.38
CA THR A 42 -1.72 4.53 -9.07
C THR A 42 -1.33 5.95 -8.68
N SER A 43 -1.74 6.96 -9.47
CA SER A 43 -1.47 8.38 -9.15
C SER A 43 -2.11 8.79 -7.81
N ARG A 44 -3.33 8.31 -7.51
CA ARG A 44 -3.99 8.57 -6.23
C ARG A 44 -3.21 7.98 -5.06
N VAL A 45 -2.69 6.76 -5.18
CA VAL A 45 -1.89 6.12 -4.14
C VAL A 45 -0.54 6.83 -3.99
N ALA A 46 0.10 7.26 -5.07
CA ALA A 46 1.33 8.03 -5.00
C ALA A 46 1.14 9.36 -4.22
N ARG A 47 0.04 10.08 -4.46
CA ARG A 47 -0.31 11.28 -3.68
C ARG A 47 -0.61 10.97 -2.21
N LEU A 48 -1.25 9.83 -1.92
CA LEU A 48 -1.47 9.38 -0.55
C LEU A 48 -0.14 9.09 0.16
N LEU A 49 0.82 8.47 -0.53
CA LEU A 49 2.17 8.22 -0.02
C LEU A 49 2.94 9.53 0.21
N LEU A 50 2.85 10.52 -0.67
CA LEU A 50 3.43 11.85 -0.47
C LEU A 50 2.88 12.51 0.80
N TYR A 51 1.55 12.49 0.97
CA TYR A 51 0.93 13.01 2.19
C TYR A 51 1.45 12.27 3.45
N GLY A 52 1.62 10.95 3.38
CA GLY A 52 2.20 10.15 4.47
C GLY A 52 3.68 10.46 4.75
N LEU A 53 4.48 10.78 3.74
CA LEU A 53 5.87 11.19 3.91
C LEU A 53 5.97 12.55 4.62
N GLU A 54 5.10 13.49 4.27
CA GLU A 54 5.11 14.86 4.83
C GLU A 54 4.47 14.94 6.23
N ASN A 55 3.38 14.18 6.46
CA ASN A 55 2.55 14.31 7.66
C ASN A 55 2.65 13.12 8.62
N GLY A 56 3.35 12.06 8.22
CA GLY A 56 3.49 10.81 8.96
C GLY A 56 2.54 9.70 8.47
N PHE A 57 3.07 8.48 8.35
CA PHE A 57 2.35 7.33 7.78
C PHE A 57 1.16 6.86 8.62
N GLN A 58 1.13 7.16 9.91
CA GLN A 58 -0.02 6.88 10.79
C GLN A 58 -1.32 7.52 10.28
N ASN A 59 -1.24 8.56 9.44
CA ASN A 59 -2.41 9.22 8.88
C ASN A 59 -3.00 8.48 7.66
N ILE A 60 -2.25 7.56 7.05
CA ILE A 60 -2.66 6.83 5.84
C ILE A 60 -2.71 5.32 6.01
N ASP A 61 -1.95 4.77 6.97
CA ASP A 61 -1.84 3.34 7.16
C ASP A 61 -3.15 2.75 7.68
N LEU A 62 -3.49 1.58 7.11
CA LEU A 62 -4.58 0.72 7.57
C LEU A 62 -3.98 -0.57 8.11
N THR A 63 -4.67 -1.16 9.08
CA THR A 63 -4.37 -2.47 9.65
C THR A 63 -5.40 -3.49 9.20
N MET A 64 -5.00 -4.77 9.16
CA MET A 64 -5.89 -5.90 8.91
C MET A 64 -5.85 -6.81 10.13
N GLU A 65 -7.03 -7.09 10.68
CA GLU A 65 -7.21 -8.03 11.79
C GLU A 65 -8.10 -9.18 11.35
N GLN A 66 -7.72 -10.40 11.73
CA GLN A 66 -8.55 -11.58 11.49
C GLN A 66 -9.54 -11.74 12.64
N MET A 67 -10.84 -11.78 12.34
CA MET A 67 -11.90 -11.92 13.35
C MET A 67 -12.75 -13.17 13.11
N PRO A 68 -13.05 -13.98 14.16
CA PRO A 68 -13.90 -15.15 14.01
C PRO A 68 -15.37 -14.77 13.82
N ALA A 69 -16.04 -15.47 12.93
CA ALA A 69 -17.49 -15.42 12.77
C ALA A 69 -18.18 -16.14 13.93
N VAL A 70 -19.25 -15.54 14.47
CA VAL A 70 -19.96 -16.08 15.65
C VAL A 70 -20.64 -17.42 15.38
N TYR A 71 -21.17 -17.63 14.16
CA TYR A 71 -22.10 -18.73 13.90
C TYR A 71 -21.63 -19.75 12.86
N SER A 72 -20.57 -19.47 12.12
CA SER A 72 -20.15 -20.28 10.97
C SER A 72 -18.78 -20.91 11.10
N GLY A 73 -18.02 -20.59 12.16
CA GLY A 73 -16.61 -21.01 12.31
C GLY A 73 -15.67 -20.43 11.25
N LEU A 74 -16.16 -19.50 10.42
CA LEU A 74 -15.36 -18.79 9.43
C LEU A 74 -14.57 -17.66 10.07
N PHE A 75 -13.63 -17.09 9.32
CA PHE A 75 -12.90 -15.89 9.70
C PHE A 75 -13.13 -14.77 8.70
N TYR A 76 -13.22 -13.55 9.20
CA TYR A 76 -13.29 -12.32 8.43
C TYR A 76 -11.95 -11.58 8.50
N GLN A 77 -11.62 -10.84 7.45
CA GLN A 77 -10.52 -9.88 7.45
C GLN A 77 -11.12 -8.48 7.63
N LEU A 78 -10.86 -7.85 8.77
CA LEU A 78 -11.31 -6.51 9.08
C LEU A 78 -10.20 -5.51 8.75
N TYR A 79 -10.45 -4.61 7.80
CA TYR A 79 -9.53 -3.54 7.43
C TYR A 79 -9.99 -2.23 8.08
N HIS A 80 -9.14 -1.58 8.88
CA HIS A 80 -9.48 -0.36 9.60
C HIS A 80 -8.26 0.53 9.83
N ARG A 81 -8.46 1.77 10.28
CA ARG A 81 -7.34 2.58 10.79
C ARG A 81 -6.80 1.97 12.07
N ARG A 82 -5.48 2.07 12.28
CA ARG A 82 -4.84 1.57 13.49
C ARG A 82 -5.52 2.20 14.72
N LEU A 83 -5.98 1.34 15.62
CA LEU A 83 -6.53 1.76 16.91
C LEU A 83 -5.38 1.96 17.90
N PRO A 84 -5.47 2.93 18.82
CA PRO A 84 -4.55 3.02 19.93
C PRO A 84 -4.57 1.72 20.74
N GLU A 85 -3.41 1.25 21.19
CA GLU A 85 -3.35 0.14 22.13
C GLU A 85 -4.08 0.56 23.41
N MET A 86 -5.05 -0.23 23.85
CA MET A 86 -5.70 -0.01 25.14
C MET A 86 -4.67 -0.30 26.24
N PRO A 87 -4.60 0.53 27.30
CA PRO A 87 -3.69 0.31 28.42
C PRO A 87 -3.98 -1.00 29.17
#